data_AF-A0A349S9E1-F1
#
_entry.id   AF-A0A349S9E1-F1
#
_cell.length_a   1.000
_cell.length_b   1.000
_cell.length_c   1.000
_cell.angle_alpha   90.00
_cell.angle_beta   90.00
_cell.angle_gamma   90.00
#
_symmetry.space_group_name_H-M   'P 1'
#
loop_
_entity.id
_entity.type
_entity.pdbx_description
1 polymer ?
#
loop_
_entity_poly.entity_id
_entity_poly.type
_entity_poly.pdbx_seq_one_letter_code
_entity_poly.pdbx_strand_id
1 'polypeptide(L)'
;MFGYMVAMDVSDRGGRPPGGYAMRSDWFVGKGHDTFAPHGPWIVPKEFYGDPMERLHQITVVDGVTVQEAKAGDMIHNIPELIEYASSLITVFPGDVMQSGTSGGTGAGRVERASGSGFLVDGEIISAQIEGIGTLTHRVVAEKSVPGDLSGSQLPPVSTYRDAR
;
A
#
# COMPACT_ATOMS: atom_id res chain seq x y z
N MET A 1 10.89 9.62 15.14
CA MET A 1 10.88 9.35 13.70
C MET A 1 12.30 9.43 13.16
N PHE A 2 12.75 8.42 12.41
CA PHE A 2 14.09 8.38 11.78
C PHE A 2 14.10 9.06 10.40
N GLY A 3 13.11 8.77 9.55
CA GLY A 3 13.03 9.36 8.21
C GLY A 3 11.77 8.98 7.47
N TYR A 4 11.73 9.35 6.19
CA TYR A 4 10.61 9.15 5.28
C TYR A 4 11.04 8.32 4.07
N MET A 5 10.12 7.55 3.50
CA MET A 5 10.35 6.76 2.29
C MET A 5 9.08 6.69 1.45
N VAL A 6 9.20 6.29 0.18
CA VAL A 6 8.03 5.93 -0.62
C VAL A 6 7.57 4.54 -0.20
N ALA A 7 6.26 4.38 -0.11
CA ALA A 7 5.62 3.13 0.24
C ALA A 7 4.33 2.99 -0.57
N MET A 8 4.08 1.80 -1.14
CA MET A 8 2.78 1.49 -1.73
C MET A 8 2.01 0.56 -0.80
N ASP A 9 0.72 0.81 -0.64
CA ASP A 9 -0.21 -0.01 0.13
C ASP A 9 -1.12 -0.75 -0.86
N VAL A 10 -0.57 -1.78 -1.51
CA VAL A 10 -1.30 -2.54 -2.54
C VAL A 10 -2.44 -3.30 -1.86
N SER A 11 -3.61 -3.29 -2.49
CA SER A 11 -4.82 -3.84 -1.88
C SER A 11 -5.59 -4.68 -2.88
N ASP A 12 -5.79 -5.95 -2.57
CA ASP A 12 -6.81 -6.76 -3.20
C ASP A 12 -8.19 -6.30 -2.68
N ARG A 13 -9.06 -5.95 -3.62
CA ARG A 13 -10.44 -5.53 -3.35
C ARG A 13 -11.47 -6.60 -3.73
N GLY A 14 -11.04 -7.68 -4.38
CA GLY A 14 -11.89 -8.77 -4.87
C GLY A 14 -11.82 -10.06 -4.04
N GLY A 15 -10.72 -10.34 -3.34
CA GLY A 15 -10.48 -11.63 -2.68
C GLY A 15 -10.99 -11.74 -1.24
N ARG A 16 -12.19 -12.28 -1.08
CA ARG A 16 -12.55 -13.01 0.16
C ARG A 16 -12.35 -14.51 -0.09
N PRO A 17 -11.73 -15.26 0.82
CA PRO A 17 -11.69 -16.72 0.69
C PRO A 17 -13.11 -17.30 0.65
N PRO A 18 -13.33 -18.44 -0.05
CA PRO A 18 -14.62 -19.12 -0.06
C PRO A 18 -15.16 -19.34 1.36
N GLY A 19 -16.35 -18.80 1.66
CA GLY A 19 -16.99 -18.90 2.97
C GLY A 19 -16.77 -17.70 3.91
N GLY A 20 -16.05 -16.65 3.49
CA GLY A 20 -15.89 -15.40 4.25
C GLY A 20 -17.21 -14.64 4.46
N TYR A 21 -17.42 -14.07 5.65
CA TYR A 21 -18.61 -13.30 5.99
C TYR A 21 -18.75 -12.05 5.12
N ALA A 22 -19.94 -11.84 4.53
CA ALA A 22 -20.23 -10.71 3.63
C ALA A 22 -20.15 -9.32 4.28
N MET A 23 -20.09 -9.24 5.61
CA MET A 23 -20.43 -8.02 6.35
C MET A 23 -19.27 -7.09 6.72
N ARG A 24 -17.99 -7.44 6.50
CA ARG A 24 -16.84 -6.54 6.78
C ARG A 24 -15.69 -6.73 5.79
N SER A 25 -14.89 -5.68 5.60
CA SER A 25 -13.59 -5.77 4.93
C SER A 25 -12.57 -6.34 5.92
N ASP A 26 -11.83 -7.36 5.51
CA ASP A 26 -10.64 -7.82 6.23
C ASP A 26 -9.42 -7.19 5.58
N TRP A 27 -8.89 -6.13 6.19
CA TRP A 27 -7.74 -5.40 5.66
C TRP A 27 -6.44 -6.16 5.82
N PHE A 28 -6.35 -7.10 6.77
CA PHE A 28 -5.17 -7.94 6.89
C PHE A 28 -5.08 -8.88 5.68
N VAL A 29 -6.18 -9.54 5.33
CA VAL A 29 -6.23 -10.38 4.12
C VAL A 29 -6.00 -9.54 2.86
N GLY A 30 -6.71 -8.42 2.69
CA GLY A 30 -6.63 -7.64 1.45
C GLY A 30 -5.29 -6.94 1.20
N LYS A 31 -4.46 -6.73 2.23
CA LYS A 31 -3.18 -5.98 2.12
C LYS A 31 -1.96 -6.80 2.52
N GLY A 32 -2.16 -7.98 3.10
CA GLY A 32 -1.10 -8.84 3.64
C GLY A 32 -0.55 -9.86 2.65
N HIS A 33 -0.88 -9.77 1.35
CA HIS A 33 -0.31 -10.66 0.35
C HIS A 33 1.19 -10.42 0.18
N ASP A 34 1.91 -11.47 -0.21
CA ASP A 34 3.31 -11.33 -0.61
C ASP A 34 3.42 -10.25 -1.70
N THR A 35 4.47 -9.42 -1.62
CA THR A 35 4.74 -8.26 -2.50
C THR A 35 3.87 -7.00 -2.32
N PHE A 36 2.85 -6.99 -1.43
CA PHE A 36 1.88 -5.87 -1.37
C PHE A 36 2.33 -4.62 -0.60
N ALA A 37 3.45 -4.67 0.10
CA ALA A 37 4.01 -3.54 0.84
C ALA A 37 5.42 -3.16 0.33
N PRO A 38 5.59 -2.77 -0.95
CA PRO A 38 6.89 -2.37 -1.44
C PRO A 38 7.27 -1.01 -0.85
N HIS A 39 8.51 -0.94 -0.34
CA HIS A 39 9.07 0.21 0.36
C HIS A 39 10.42 0.60 -0.24
N GLY A 40 10.72 1.90 -0.29
CA GLY A 40 12.01 2.41 -0.74
C GLY A 40 11.90 3.67 -1.60
N PRO A 41 12.79 3.88 -2.60
CA PRO A 41 14.01 3.11 -2.84
C PRO A 41 15.04 3.23 -1.71
N TRP A 42 14.90 4.23 -0.83
CA TRP A 42 15.70 4.43 0.38
C TRP A 42 14.88 5.24 1.40
N ILE A 43 15.42 5.34 2.62
CA ILE A 43 14.89 6.21 3.66
C ILE A 43 15.68 7.51 3.64
N VAL A 44 15.00 8.64 3.52
CA VAL A 44 15.61 9.97 3.71
C VAL A 44 15.47 10.34 5.19
N PRO A 45 16.59 10.49 5.94
CA PRO A 45 16.53 10.95 7.32
C PRO A 45 15.78 12.28 7.44
N LYS A 46 14.99 12.44 8.51
CA LYS A 46 14.07 13.58 8.66
C LYS A 46 14.78 14.94 8.56
N GLU A 47 16.02 15.01 9.02
CA GLU A 47 16.87 16.21 9.03
C GLU A 47 17.20 16.68 7.60
N PHE A 48 17.19 15.78 6.62
CA PHE A 48 17.47 16.10 5.21
C PHE A 48 16.20 16.31 4.38
N TYR A 49 15.05 15.80 4.84
CA TYR A 49 13.78 15.99 4.16
C TYR A 49 13.16 17.36 4.46
N GLY A 50 13.34 17.89 5.67
CA GLY A 50 12.67 19.13 6.10
C GLY A 50 11.24 18.84 6.58
N ASP A 51 10.38 19.86 6.57
CA ASP A 51 8.99 19.71 7.02
C ASP A 51 8.13 18.98 5.95
N PRO A 52 7.66 17.75 6.22
CA PRO A 52 6.81 17.03 5.27
C PRO A 52 5.47 17.73 5.05
N MET A 53 4.98 18.53 6.00
CA MET A 53 3.70 19.22 5.87
C MET A 53 3.79 20.44 4.93
N GLU A 54 5.00 20.87 4.59
CA GLU A 54 5.25 21.90 3.57
C GLU A 54 5.75 21.28 2.25
N ARG A 55 6.56 20.22 2.33
CA ARG A 55 7.29 19.65 1.19
C ARG A 55 6.56 18.52 0.46
N LEU A 56 5.64 17.80 1.09
CA LEU A 56 5.05 16.60 0.50
C LEU A 56 4.34 16.93 -0.82
N HIS A 57 4.84 16.32 -1.89
CA HIS A 57 4.17 16.18 -3.18
C HIS A 57 4.38 14.74 -3.65
N GLN A 58 3.28 13.99 -3.69
CA GLN A 58 3.28 12.59 -4.11
C GLN A 58 2.59 12.43 -5.46
N ILE A 59 3.10 11.51 -6.27
CA ILE A 59 2.55 11.17 -7.58
C ILE A 59 2.59 9.65 -7.75
N THR A 60 1.50 9.07 -8.24
CA THR A 60 1.45 7.66 -8.69
C THR A 60 1.03 7.60 -10.14
N VAL A 61 1.78 6.82 -10.92
CA VAL A 61 1.62 6.64 -12.37
C VAL A 61 1.45 5.15 -12.67
N VAL A 62 0.48 4.82 -13.51
CA VAL A 62 0.32 3.47 -14.09
C VAL A 62 0.42 3.60 -15.61
N ASP A 63 1.38 2.92 -16.23
CA ASP A 63 1.63 2.95 -17.68
C ASP A 63 1.62 4.36 -18.29
N GLY A 64 2.32 5.29 -17.63
CA GLY A 64 2.44 6.69 -18.06
C GLY A 64 1.25 7.58 -17.72
N VAL A 65 0.19 7.03 -17.11
CA VAL A 65 -0.99 7.79 -16.68
C VAL A 65 -0.91 8.11 -15.20
N THR A 66 -0.91 9.40 -14.85
CA THR A 66 -1.03 9.84 -13.45
C THR A 66 -2.40 9.47 -12.90
N VAL A 67 -2.42 8.51 -11.97
CA VAL A 67 -3.64 8.02 -11.31
C VAL A 67 -3.88 8.72 -9.98
N GLN A 68 -2.82 9.08 -9.26
CA GLN A 68 -2.89 9.81 -7.99
C GLN A 68 -1.87 10.96 -7.99
N GLU A 69 -2.26 12.09 -7.46
CA GLU A 69 -1.39 13.23 -7.18
C GLU A 69 -1.94 13.96 -5.96
N ALA A 70 -1.09 14.28 -4.99
CA ALA A 70 -1.51 14.98 -3.77
C ALA A 70 -0.37 15.69 -3.07
N LYS A 71 -0.73 16.63 -2.20
CA LYS A 71 0.18 17.35 -1.30
C LYS A 71 -0.23 17.15 0.16
N ALA A 72 0.61 17.63 1.08
CA ALA A 72 0.32 17.61 2.51
C ALA A 72 -1.06 18.18 2.89
N GLY A 73 -1.54 19.21 2.18
CA GLY A 73 -2.84 19.82 2.42
C GLY A 73 -4.05 18.91 2.15
N ASP A 74 -3.86 17.79 1.45
CA ASP A 74 -4.91 16.80 1.19
C ASP A 74 -5.10 15.80 2.35
N MET A 75 -4.21 15.83 3.35
CA MET A 75 -4.30 14.95 4.51
C MET A 75 -5.41 15.42 5.47
N ILE A 76 -6.31 14.51 5.85
CA ILE A 76 -7.32 14.79 6.90
C ILE A 76 -6.64 14.90 8.28
N HIS A 77 -5.65 14.05 8.53
CA HIS A 77 -4.82 14.05 9.73
C HIS A 77 -3.35 14.18 9.35
N ASN A 78 -2.64 15.12 9.95
CA ASN A 78 -1.23 15.33 9.65
C ASN A 78 -0.35 14.22 10.28
N ILE A 79 0.92 14.16 9.88
CA ILE A 79 1.84 13.12 10.34
C ILE A 79 2.01 13.12 11.88
N PRO A 80 2.22 14.27 12.56
CA PRO A 80 2.24 14.30 14.03
C PRO A 80 0.98 13.71 14.70
N GLU A 81 -0.22 14.05 14.22
CA GLU A 81 -1.50 13.55 14.74
C GLU A 81 -1.62 12.03 14.58
N LEU A 82 -1.19 11.49 13.43
CA LEU A 82 -1.20 10.05 13.20
C LEU A 82 -0.28 9.31 14.19
N ILE A 83 0.89 9.87 14.48
CA ILE A 83 1.86 9.29 15.44
C ILE A 83 1.30 9.36 16.86
N GLU A 84 0.77 10.52 17.25
CA GLU A 84 0.13 10.70 18.56
C GLU A 84 -0.98 9.66 18.75
N TYR A 85 -1.90 9.56 17.80
CA TYR A 85 -3.01 8.62 17.85
C TYR A 85 -2.52 7.17 17.92
N ALA A 86 -1.61 6.76 17.04
CA ALA A 86 -1.06 5.40 17.06
C ALA A 86 -0.38 5.07 18.40
N SER A 87 0.43 5.98 18.93
CA SER A 87 1.15 5.80 20.19
C SER A 87 0.25 5.77 21.43
N SER A 88 -0.97 6.31 21.34
CA SER A 88 -1.97 6.20 22.40
C SER A 88 -2.60 4.79 22.50
N LEU A 89 -2.51 4.01 21.42
CA LEU A 89 -3.12 2.68 21.31
C LEU A 89 -2.10 1.54 21.47
N ILE A 90 -0.92 1.70 20.88
CA ILE A 90 0.14 0.68 20.85
C ILE A 90 1.49 1.30 21.16
N THR A 91 2.40 0.50 21.73
CA THR A 91 3.81 0.92 21.86
C THR A 91 4.46 0.94 20.48
N VAL A 92 5.01 2.09 20.10
CA VAL A 92 5.78 2.27 18.86
C VAL A 92 7.27 2.08 19.16
N PHE A 93 7.92 1.18 18.45
CA PHE A 93 9.33 0.84 18.59
C PHE A 93 10.20 1.45 17.49
N PRO A 94 11.48 1.71 17.76
CA PRO A 94 12.44 2.01 16.71
C PRO A 94 12.45 0.89 15.65
N GLY A 95 12.24 1.27 14.39
CA GLY A 95 12.11 0.33 13.26
C GLY A 95 10.68 0.15 12.76
N ASP A 96 9.67 0.58 13.54
CA ASP A 96 8.29 0.56 13.07
C ASP A 96 8.07 1.47 11.86
N VAL A 97 7.25 0.99 10.93
CA VAL A 97 6.89 1.70 9.70
C VAL A 97 5.40 2.06 9.76
N MET A 98 5.10 3.33 9.54
CA MET A 98 3.72 3.85 9.46
C MET A 98 3.45 4.40 8.07
N GLN A 99 2.42 3.89 7.40
CA GLN A 99 1.89 4.47 6.16
C GLN A 99 0.77 5.46 6.50
N SER A 100 0.89 6.70 6.04
CA SER A 100 0.02 7.82 6.42
C SER A 100 -1.27 7.93 5.59
N GLY A 101 -1.72 6.83 4.98
CA GLY A 101 -2.84 6.80 4.06
C GLY A 101 -2.47 7.13 2.62
N THR A 102 -3.48 7.21 1.75
CA THR A 102 -3.31 7.42 0.30
C THR A 102 -4.30 8.48 -0.18
N SER A 103 -3.93 9.22 -1.23
CA SER A 103 -4.79 10.26 -1.79
C SER A 103 -5.88 9.70 -2.71
N GLY A 104 -6.81 10.55 -3.12
CA GLY A 104 -7.81 10.21 -4.13
C GLY A 104 -7.18 9.74 -5.45
N GLY A 105 -7.90 8.90 -6.19
CA GLY A 105 -7.44 8.30 -7.44
C GLY A 105 -7.10 6.80 -7.37
N THR A 106 -7.37 6.15 -6.24
CA THR A 106 -7.30 4.69 -6.14
C THR A 106 -8.41 4.00 -6.94
N GLY A 107 -8.16 2.75 -7.31
CA GLY A 107 -8.96 1.91 -8.20
C GLY A 107 -10.41 1.56 -7.82
N ALA A 108 -10.92 2.07 -6.71
CA ALA A 108 -12.34 1.97 -6.35
C ALA A 108 -13.12 3.28 -6.59
N GLY A 109 -12.42 4.38 -6.91
CA GLY A 109 -12.98 5.73 -6.98
C GLY A 109 -12.73 6.50 -8.28
N ARG A 110 -12.04 5.92 -9.28
CA ARG A 110 -11.81 6.59 -10.56
C ARG A 110 -11.77 5.60 -11.72
N VAL A 111 -12.94 5.40 -12.32
CA VAL A 111 -13.12 4.80 -13.64
C VAL A 111 -12.41 5.71 -14.67
N GLU A 112 -11.83 5.11 -15.71
CA GLU A 112 -11.50 5.73 -17.02
C GLU A 112 -10.06 6.08 -17.43
N ARG A 113 -8.96 5.85 -16.69
CA ARG A 113 -7.65 6.34 -17.20
C ARG A 113 -6.48 5.38 -17.42
N ALA A 114 -6.41 4.20 -16.80
CA ALA A 114 -5.30 3.25 -17.07
C ALA A 114 -5.80 1.93 -17.70
N SER A 115 -6.53 1.10 -16.96
CA SER A 115 -6.88 -0.28 -17.37
C SER A 115 -8.33 -0.49 -17.81
N GLY A 116 -9.19 0.53 -17.68
CA GLY A 116 -10.65 0.40 -17.86
C GLY A 116 -11.36 -0.42 -16.76
N SER A 117 -10.66 -1.33 -16.08
CA SER A 117 -11.16 -2.16 -14.98
C SER A 117 -11.20 -1.42 -13.64
N GLY A 118 -10.45 -0.32 -13.52
CA GLY A 118 -10.21 0.37 -12.25
C GLY A 118 -9.14 -0.31 -11.39
N PHE A 119 -8.63 -1.50 -11.75
CA PHE A 119 -7.62 -2.22 -10.98
C PHE A 119 -6.34 -2.43 -11.78
N LEU A 120 -5.26 -2.75 -11.08
CA LEU A 120 -4.00 -3.17 -11.71
C LEU A 120 -4.19 -4.48 -12.47
N VAL A 121 -3.59 -4.61 -13.65
CA VAL A 121 -3.64 -5.81 -14.48
C VAL A 121 -2.24 -6.31 -14.84
N ASP A 122 -2.15 -7.58 -15.26
CA ASP A 122 -0.89 -8.23 -15.64
C ASP A 122 -0.11 -7.41 -16.68
N GLY A 123 1.18 -7.19 -16.42
CA GLY A 123 2.09 -6.50 -17.32
C GLY A 123 2.22 -5.00 -17.12
N GLU A 124 1.28 -4.34 -16.42
CA GLU A 124 1.34 -2.89 -16.17
C GLU A 124 2.56 -2.49 -15.33
N ILE A 125 3.06 -1.28 -15.56
CA ILE A 125 4.10 -0.64 -14.74
C ILE A 125 3.45 0.38 -13.82
N ILE A 126 3.57 0.17 -12.52
CA ILE A 126 3.20 1.14 -11.48
C ILE A 126 4.46 1.84 -10.96
N SER A 127 4.40 3.16 -10.82
CA SER A 127 5.45 3.97 -10.21
C SER A 127 4.85 4.93 -9.18
N ALA A 128 5.39 4.96 -7.96
CA ALA A 128 5.06 5.94 -6.94
C ALA A 128 6.29 6.81 -6.65
N GLN A 129 6.08 8.11 -6.52
CA GLN A 129 7.12 9.09 -6.29
C GLN A 129 6.70 10.02 -5.15
N ILE A 130 7.68 10.40 -4.33
CA ILE A 130 7.58 11.55 -3.44
C ILE A 130 8.74 12.50 -3.75
N GLU A 131 8.43 13.76 -4.03
CA GLU A 131 9.43 14.79 -4.30
C GLU A 131 10.44 14.89 -3.14
N GLY A 132 11.73 14.90 -3.47
CA GLY A 132 12.82 14.94 -2.48
C GLY A 132 13.14 13.60 -1.80
N ILE A 133 12.39 12.54 -2.10
CA ILE A 133 12.70 11.17 -1.63
C ILE A 133 13.20 10.33 -2.80
N GLY A 134 12.33 10.03 -3.77
CA GLY A 134 12.67 9.13 -4.87
C GLY A 134 11.43 8.53 -5.52
N THR A 135 11.66 7.57 -6.41
CA THR A 135 10.61 6.85 -7.14
C THR A 135 10.79 5.35 -6.95
N LEU A 136 9.68 4.67 -6.68
CA LEU A 136 9.58 3.22 -6.59
C LEU A 136 8.77 2.72 -7.78
N THR A 137 9.34 1.83 -8.59
CA THR A 137 8.72 1.32 -9.82
C THR A 137 8.67 -0.20 -9.82
N HIS A 138 7.49 -0.75 -10.10
CA HIS A 138 7.26 -2.19 -10.16
C HIS A 138 6.46 -2.56 -11.41
N ARG A 139 6.74 -3.75 -11.94
CA ARG A 139 5.88 -4.41 -12.92
C ARG A 139 4.89 -5.29 -12.18
N VAL A 140 3.60 -5.13 -12.48
CA VAL A 140 2.54 -6.02 -12.03
C VAL A 140 2.66 -7.33 -12.80
N VAL A 141 2.67 -8.45 -12.07
CA VAL A 141 2.74 -9.79 -12.65
C VAL A 141 1.62 -10.62 -12.05
N ALA A 142 0.72 -11.12 -12.90
CA ALA A 142 -0.31 -12.03 -12.46
C ALA A 142 0.31 -13.39 -12.10
N GLU A 143 -0.09 -13.90 -10.94
CA GLU A 143 0.21 -15.26 -10.56
C GLU A 143 -0.54 -16.23 -11.49
N LYS A 144 0.19 -17.15 -12.14
CA LYS A 144 -0.39 -18.14 -13.08
C LYS A 144 -0.66 -19.49 -12.42
N SER A 145 0.03 -19.78 -11.32
CA SER A 145 -0.03 -21.03 -10.59
C SER A 145 0.58 -20.83 -9.21
N VAL A 146 0.11 -21.61 -8.23
CA VAL A 146 0.74 -21.73 -6.90
C VAL A 146 2.23 -22.06 -7.09
N PRO A 147 3.17 -21.23 -6.60
CA PRO A 147 4.60 -21.50 -6.66
C PRO A 147 4.95 -22.82 -5.96
N GLY A 148 5.92 -23.55 -6.49
CA GLY A 148 6.37 -24.82 -5.91
C GLY A 148 7.13 -24.66 -4.59
N ASP A 149 7.67 -23.47 -4.34
CA ASP A 149 8.31 -23.03 -3.10
C ASP A 149 7.30 -22.24 -2.26
N LEU A 150 6.45 -22.97 -1.52
CA LEU A 150 5.42 -22.36 -0.66
C LEU A 150 6.07 -21.45 0.40
N SER A 151 6.05 -20.14 0.17
CA SER A 151 6.32 -19.13 1.21
C SER A 151 5.01 -18.65 1.81
N GLY A 152 5.04 -18.30 3.11
CA GLY A 152 4.02 -17.56 3.87
C GLY A 152 2.57 -17.60 3.34
N SER A 153 2.26 -16.75 2.38
CA SER A 153 0.92 -16.55 1.81
C SER A 153 0.36 -17.71 0.98
N GLN A 154 1.23 -18.59 0.48
CA GLN A 154 0.91 -19.73 -0.37
C GLN A 154 0.79 -21.05 0.40
N LEU A 155 1.09 -21.04 1.71
CA LEU A 155 0.90 -22.23 2.54
C LEU A 155 -0.57 -22.66 2.46
N PRO A 156 -0.87 -23.97 2.26
CA PRO A 156 -2.23 -24.45 2.31
C PRO A 156 -2.85 -23.99 3.63
N PRO A 157 -4.12 -23.52 3.64
CA PRO A 157 -4.79 -23.16 4.86
C PRO A 157 -4.58 -24.28 5.87
N VAL A 158 -4.19 -23.94 7.09
CA VAL A 158 -4.09 -24.90 8.19
C VAL A 158 -5.38 -25.71 8.15
N SER A 159 -5.30 -27.04 8.07
CA SER A 159 -6.46 -27.90 7.83
C SER A 159 -7.62 -27.62 8.80
N THR A 160 -7.30 -27.09 9.98
CA THR A 160 -8.19 -26.59 11.02
C THR A 160 -9.15 -25.47 10.59
N TYR A 161 -8.94 -24.78 9.47
CA TYR A 161 -9.86 -23.76 8.96
C TYR A 161 -11.02 -24.33 8.13
N ARG A 162 -10.90 -25.57 7.62
CA ARG A 162 -11.95 -26.21 6.80
C ARG A 162 -12.88 -27.13 7.59
N ASP A 163 -12.42 -27.68 8.72
CA ASP A 163 -13.16 -28.70 9.47
C ASP A 163 -14.19 -28.14 10.47
N ALA A 164 -14.55 -26.87 10.36
CA ALA A 164 -15.61 -26.24 11.16
C ALA A 164 -16.83 -25.86 10.30
N ARG A 165 -17.40 -26.83 9.57
CA ARG A 165 -18.80 -26.82 9.10
C ARG A 165 -19.37 -28.22 9.04
#